data_AF-A0A444YF03-F1
#
_entry.id   AF-A0A444YF03-F1
#
_cell.length_a   1.000
_cell.length_b   1.000
_cell.length_c   1.000
_cell.angle_alpha   90.00
_cell.angle_beta   90.00
_cell.angle_gamma   90.00
#
_symmetry.space_group_name_H-M   'P 1'
#
loop_
_entity.id
_entity.type
_entity.pdbx_description
1 polymer ?
#
loop_
_entity_poly.entity_id
_entity_poly.type
_entity_poly.pdbx_seq_one_letter_code
_entity_poly.pdbx_strand_id
1 'polypeptide(L)'
;MPGLVKLELEEMENLKELCHGSPMHALGFFEKLEQLYIRKCEQLRNVFPANCELRSLKILKIDGRGLYQTTVAISCAAVALFSMSAAKSLEQLEELYIADCKDLRRIISNEDNGNEDISQALNNSQSMLPNLKKLCIHYCPKLEFGLPSFCVGLEKLQEIDIFKASELKYIFGNEYQNEIQTKLPNLKSLKLQNLANLIQICRGNSQPWWPCLRELRCVNCPKLSTSCVNVMVRSTMRQQHLHKGVSLEEDQGKHLAAKLEQVEFRGFSELRFIWSDPTNRQILSL
;
A
#
# COMPACT_ATOMS: atom_id res chain seq x y z
N MET A 1 -1.15 -31.85 -2.13
CA MET A 1 0.33 -31.82 -2.20
C MET A 1 0.87 -31.25 -0.88
N PRO A 2 1.17 -32.08 0.13
CA PRO A 2 1.73 -31.58 1.38
C PRO A 2 3.18 -31.11 1.15
N GLY A 3 3.45 -29.81 1.28
CA GLY A 3 4.80 -29.23 1.22
C GLY A 3 5.07 -28.24 0.08
N LEU A 4 4.08 -27.88 -0.73
CA LEU A 4 4.28 -26.85 -1.75
C LEU A 4 4.39 -25.46 -1.09
N VAL A 5 5.59 -24.88 -1.10
CA VAL A 5 5.87 -23.55 -0.54
C VAL A 5 5.92 -22.45 -1.59
N LYS A 6 6.06 -22.80 -2.87
CA LYS A 6 6.15 -21.86 -3.97
C LYS A 6 5.34 -22.38 -5.17
N LEU A 7 4.48 -21.53 -5.70
CA LEU A 7 3.71 -21.79 -6.91
C LEU A 7 3.93 -20.64 -7.91
N GLU A 8 4.34 -20.98 -9.13
CA GLU A 8 4.46 -20.06 -10.25
C GLU A 8 3.54 -20.53 -11.37
N LEU A 9 2.72 -19.60 -11.89
CA LEU A 9 1.78 -19.84 -12.97
C LEU A 9 2.02 -18.79 -14.04
N GLU A 10 2.37 -19.23 -15.24
CA GLU A 10 2.66 -18.37 -16.38
C GLU A 10 1.94 -18.90 -17.62
N GLU A 11 1.23 -18.03 -18.33
CA GLU A 11 0.60 -18.34 -19.62
C GLU A 11 -0.41 -19.51 -19.54
N MET A 12 -1.10 -19.63 -18.40
CA MET A 12 -2.10 -20.67 -18.15
C MET A 12 -3.48 -20.25 -18.68
N GLU A 13 -3.66 -20.27 -20.01
CA GLU A 13 -4.83 -19.72 -20.72
C GLU A 13 -6.17 -20.34 -20.31
N ASN A 14 -6.18 -21.62 -19.91
CA ASN A 14 -7.40 -22.36 -19.55
C ASN A 14 -7.62 -22.52 -18.04
N LEU A 15 -6.68 -22.03 -17.20
CA LEU A 15 -6.78 -22.18 -15.74
C LEU A 15 -7.80 -21.20 -15.18
N LYS A 16 -8.89 -21.71 -14.62
CA LYS A 16 -10.00 -20.91 -14.09
C LYS A 16 -9.92 -20.65 -12.59
N GLU A 17 -9.35 -21.60 -11.86
CA GLU A 17 -9.24 -21.59 -10.39
C GLU A 17 -7.99 -22.36 -9.96
N LEU A 18 -7.38 -21.96 -8.84
CA LEU A 18 -6.21 -22.68 -8.31
C LEU A 18 -6.59 -23.94 -7.54
N CYS A 19 -7.81 -24.00 -7.00
CA CYS A 19 -8.27 -25.13 -6.24
C CYS A 19 -9.77 -25.36 -6.51
N HIS A 20 -10.08 -26.55 -7.04
CA HIS A 20 -11.45 -27.05 -7.22
C HIS A 20 -11.74 -28.10 -6.14
N GLY A 21 -12.73 -27.88 -5.28
CA GLY A 21 -13.11 -28.85 -4.24
C GLY A 21 -13.56 -28.23 -2.92
N SER A 22 -13.87 -29.08 -1.93
CA SER A 22 -14.34 -28.62 -0.62
C SER A 22 -13.29 -27.72 0.07
N PRO A 23 -13.70 -26.61 0.73
CA PRO A 23 -12.78 -25.67 1.39
C PRO A 23 -11.78 -26.37 2.32
N MET A 24 -12.22 -27.44 3.00
CA MET A 24 -11.40 -28.21 3.94
C MET A 24 -10.11 -28.76 3.32
N HIS A 25 -10.12 -29.17 2.05
CA HIS A 25 -8.92 -29.70 1.37
C HIS A 25 -8.10 -28.60 0.68
N ALA A 26 -8.75 -27.51 0.28
CA ALA A 26 -8.10 -26.32 -0.29
C ALA A 26 -7.29 -25.55 0.77
N LEU A 27 -7.79 -25.49 2.01
CA LEU A 27 -7.19 -24.71 3.11
C LEU A 27 -5.76 -25.17 3.42
N GLY A 28 -5.52 -26.49 3.53
CA GLY A 28 -4.20 -27.02 3.84
C GLY A 28 -3.15 -26.81 2.73
N PHE A 29 -3.59 -26.54 1.49
CA PHE A 29 -2.69 -26.18 0.38
C PHE A 29 -2.14 -24.76 0.57
N PHE A 30 -3.02 -23.79 0.84
CA PHE A 30 -2.65 -22.38 0.96
C PHE A 30 -1.97 -22.05 2.29
N GLU A 31 -2.26 -22.81 3.36
CA GLU A 31 -1.68 -22.59 4.68
C GLU A 31 -0.14 -22.69 4.68
N LYS A 32 0.44 -23.51 3.79
CA LYS A 32 1.90 -23.70 3.66
C LYS A 32 2.53 -22.90 2.53
N LEU A 33 1.72 -22.30 1.66
CA LEU A 33 2.23 -21.59 0.49
C LEU A 33 2.88 -20.27 0.92
N GLU A 34 4.18 -20.13 0.66
CA GLU A 34 4.94 -18.93 1.01
C GLU A 34 5.05 -17.94 -0.16
N GLN A 35 5.05 -18.44 -1.39
CA GLN A 35 5.21 -17.59 -2.56
C GLN A 35 4.24 -17.99 -3.68
N LEU A 36 3.51 -17.01 -4.18
CA LEU A 36 2.60 -17.17 -5.31
C LEU A 36 2.89 -16.14 -6.39
N TYR A 37 3.19 -16.61 -7.59
CA TYR A 37 3.39 -15.78 -8.78
C TYR A 37 2.39 -16.20 -9.85
N ILE A 38 1.61 -15.24 -10.32
CA ILE A 38 0.59 -15.43 -11.36
C ILE A 38 0.86 -14.43 -12.46
N ARG A 39 1.01 -14.92 -13.69
CA ARG A 39 1.29 -14.10 -14.86
C ARG A 39 0.55 -14.64 -16.07
N LYS A 40 -0.15 -13.75 -16.79
CA LYS A 40 -0.83 -14.13 -18.05
C LYS A 40 -1.76 -15.34 -17.94
N CYS A 41 -2.56 -15.42 -16.87
CA CYS A 41 -3.51 -16.51 -16.65
C CYS A 41 -4.93 -16.09 -17.04
N GLU A 42 -5.21 -15.91 -18.32
CA GLU A 42 -6.35 -15.14 -18.88
C GLU A 42 -7.74 -15.47 -18.33
N GLN A 43 -7.99 -16.74 -18.01
CA GLN A 43 -9.28 -17.22 -17.51
C GLN A 43 -9.34 -17.35 -15.97
N LEU A 44 -8.27 -17.02 -15.24
CA LEU A 44 -8.21 -17.17 -13.80
C LEU A 44 -9.07 -16.11 -13.12
N ARG A 45 -10.14 -16.56 -12.46
CA ARG A 45 -11.07 -15.68 -11.74
C ARG A 45 -10.75 -15.70 -10.25
N ASN A 46 -10.70 -16.88 -9.65
CA ASN A 46 -10.51 -17.00 -8.21
C ASN A 46 -9.10 -17.53 -7.93
N VAL A 47 -8.24 -16.67 -7.41
CA VAL A 47 -6.89 -17.07 -6.98
C VAL A 47 -6.96 -17.83 -5.66
N PHE A 48 -7.76 -17.35 -4.71
CA PHE A 48 -7.94 -18.00 -3.42
C PHE A 48 -9.42 -18.28 -3.13
N PRO A 49 -9.75 -19.40 -2.47
CA PRO A 49 -11.11 -19.67 -1.98
C PRO A 49 -11.58 -18.62 -0.98
N ALA A 50 -12.90 -18.48 -0.81
CA ALA A 50 -13.47 -17.70 0.28
C ALA A 50 -13.01 -18.28 1.64
N ASN A 51 -12.70 -17.41 2.60
CA ASN A 51 -12.20 -17.75 3.94
C ASN A 51 -10.87 -18.53 3.96
N CYS A 52 -10.04 -18.38 2.92
CA CYS A 52 -8.71 -18.97 2.90
C CYS A 52 -7.79 -18.28 3.90
N GLU A 53 -7.09 -19.07 4.71
CA GLU A 53 -6.03 -18.57 5.60
C GLU A 53 -4.68 -18.58 4.87
N LEU A 54 -4.03 -17.42 4.78
CA LEU A 54 -2.79 -17.21 4.04
C LEU A 54 -1.61 -16.93 4.99
N ARG A 55 -1.58 -17.65 6.12
CA ARG A 55 -0.67 -17.38 7.25
C ARG A 55 0.80 -17.46 6.89
N SER A 56 1.18 -18.32 5.95
CA SER A 56 2.58 -18.49 5.54
C SER A 56 2.99 -17.65 4.34
N LEU A 57 2.04 -16.98 3.67
CA LEU A 57 2.32 -16.28 2.41
C LEU A 57 3.20 -15.06 2.67
N LYS A 58 4.40 -15.05 2.08
CA LYS A 58 5.41 -14.00 2.16
C LYS A 58 5.45 -13.13 0.91
N ILE A 59 5.23 -13.72 -0.26
CA ILE A 59 5.30 -13.01 -1.54
C ILE A 59 4.08 -13.35 -2.38
N LEU A 60 3.37 -12.31 -2.82
CA LEU A 60 2.31 -12.42 -3.81
C LEU A 60 2.59 -11.48 -4.98
N LYS A 61 2.74 -12.04 -6.18
CA LYS A 61 2.87 -11.28 -7.42
C LYS A 61 1.80 -11.68 -8.40
N ILE A 62 0.98 -10.72 -8.82
CA ILE A 62 -0.09 -10.92 -9.78
C ILE A 62 0.14 -9.96 -10.94
N ASP A 63 0.28 -10.51 -12.14
CA ASP A 63 0.38 -9.79 -13.40
C ASP A 63 -0.79 -10.20 -14.30
N GLY A 64 -1.78 -9.31 -14.36
CA GLY A 64 -3.06 -9.48 -15.01
C GLY A 64 -3.05 -9.24 -16.52
N ARG A 65 -1.89 -9.09 -17.16
CA ARG A 65 -1.84 -9.00 -18.64
C ARG A 65 -2.53 -10.20 -19.26
N GLY A 66 -3.51 -9.97 -20.14
CA GLY A 66 -4.31 -11.05 -20.75
C GLY A 66 -5.56 -11.46 -19.97
N LEU A 67 -5.78 -10.98 -18.74
CA LEU A 67 -7.04 -11.19 -18.03
C LEU A 67 -8.16 -10.39 -18.70
N TYR A 68 -9.12 -11.05 -19.37
CA TYR A 68 -10.24 -10.40 -20.06
C TYR A 68 -11.26 -9.76 -19.10
N GLN A 69 -11.32 -10.25 -17.86
CA GLN A 69 -12.08 -9.69 -16.73
C GLN A 69 -11.24 -9.90 -15.48
N THR A 70 -10.64 -8.85 -14.91
CA THR A 70 -9.75 -8.98 -13.76
C THR A 70 -10.54 -9.00 -12.45
N THR A 71 -11.48 -9.93 -12.29
CA THR A 71 -12.08 -10.20 -10.98
C THR A 71 -11.17 -11.19 -10.25
N VAL A 72 -9.93 -10.81 -9.94
CA VAL A 72 -9.16 -11.54 -8.93
C VAL A 72 -9.79 -11.21 -7.59
N ALA A 73 -10.87 -11.90 -7.25
CA ALA A 73 -11.62 -11.66 -6.04
C ALA A 73 -11.50 -12.84 -5.09
N ILE A 74 -11.01 -12.57 -3.88
CA ILE A 74 -11.11 -13.46 -2.71
C ILE A 74 -12.32 -13.03 -1.85
N SER A 75 -12.99 -11.93 -2.21
CA SER A 75 -14.17 -11.40 -1.53
C SER A 75 -15.45 -11.57 -2.35
N CYS A 76 -16.60 -11.66 -1.68
CA CYS A 76 -17.92 -11.66 -2.31
C CYS A 76 -18.26 -10.37 -3.10
N ALA A 77 -17.52 -9.28 -2.86
CA ALA A 77 -17.57 -8.07 -3.65
C ALA A 77 -16.77 -8.24 -4.96
N ALA A 78 -17.41 -7.99 -6.10
CA ALA A 78 -16.87 -8.24 -7.45
C ALA A 78 -15.61 -7.43 -7.85
N VAL A 79 -14.93 -6.75 -6.91
CA VAL A 79 -13.92 -5.72 -7.24
C VAL A 79 -12.76 -5.53 -6.24
N ALA A 80 -12.54 -6.48 -5.31
CA ALA A 80 -11.43 -6.42 -4.34
C ALA A 80 -10.54 -7.66 -4.36
N LEU A 81 -9.22 -7.50 -4.15
CA LEU A 81 -8.27 -8.63 -4.10
C LEU A 81 -8.52 -9.53 -2.90
N PHE A 82 -8.52 -8.98 -1.67
CA PHE A 82 -8.72 -9.71 -0.42
C PHE A 82 -10.05 -9.35 0.26
N SER A 83 -10.68 -10.32 0.91
CA SER A 83 -11.62 -10.01 2.00
C SER A 83 -10.86 -9.46 3.22
N MET A 84 -11.55 -8.78 4.14
CA MET A 84 -10.93 -8.36 5.39
C MET A 84 -10.40 -9.55 6.20
N SER A 85 -11.11 -10.68 6.23
CA SER A 85 -10.67 -11.91 6.90
C SER A 85 -9.38 -12.47 6.29
N ALA A 86 -9.30 -12.55 4.95
CA ALA A 86 -8.10 -13.00 4.26
C ALA A 86 -6.92 -12.05 4.52
N ALA A 87 -7.16 -10.74 4.48
CA ALA A 87 -6.14 -9.73 4.75
C ALA A 87 -5.58 -9.82 6.19
N LYS A 88 -6.41 -10.15 7.17
CA LYS A 88 -5.99 -10.40 8.56
C LYS A 88 -5.11 -11.64 8.68
N SER A 89 -5.35 -12.67 7.86
CA SER A 89 -4.53 -13.89 7.89
C SER A 89 -3.14 -13.73 7.25
N LEU A 90 -2.90 -12.66 6.48
CA LEU A 90 -1.63 -12.37 5.80
C LEU A 90 -0.58 -11.80 6.75
N GLU A 91 -0.31 -12.51 7.84
CA GLU A 91 0.60 -12.06 8.89
C GLU A 91 2.06 -12.05 8.43
N GLN A 92 2.45 -12.93 7.50
CA GLN A 92 3.84 -13.06 7.01
C GLN A 92 4.10 -12.34 5.69
N LEU A 93 3.09 -11.67 5.09
CA LEU A 93 3.24 -11.08 3.76
C LEU A 93 4.25 -9.93 3.79
N GLU A 94 5.32 -10.07 3.01
CA GLU A 94 6.42 -9.11 2.90
C GLU A 94 6.37 -8.31 1.59
N GLU A 95 5.96 -8.93 0.49
CA GLU A 95 5.88 -8.28 -0.82
C GLU A 95 4.52 -8.54 -1.48
N LEU A 96 3.85 -7.44 -1.85
CA LEU A 96 2.65 -7.45 -2.66
C LEU A 96 2.91 -6.69 -3.97
N TYR A 97 2.88 -7.41 -5.08
CA TYR A 97 3.03 -6.86 -6.42
C TYR A 97 1.76 -7.13 -7.24
N ILE A 98 1.15 -6.08 -7.76
CA ILE A 98 -0.06 -6.15 -8.58
C ILE A 98 0.20 -5.35 -9.86
N ALA A 99 0.08 -5.98 -11.01
CA ALA A 99 0.24 -5.35 -12.31
C ALA A 99 -0.91 -5.68 -13.25
N ASP A 100 -1.31 -4.71 -14.09
CA ASP A 100 -2.25 -4.91 -15.20
C ASP A 100 -3.62 -5.48 -14.79
N CYS A 101 -4.04 -5.24 -13.54
CA CYS A 101 -5.34 -5.65 -13.03
C CYS A 101 -6.40 -4.57 -13.33
N LYS A 102 -7.00 -4.62 -14.52
CA LYS A 102 -7.83 -3.54 -15.08
C LYS A 102 -9.16 -3.31 -14.39
N ASP A 103 -9.72 -4.36 -13.79
CA ASP A 103 -11.00 -4.30 -13.08
C ASP A 103 -10.86 -4.13 -11.57
N LEU A 104 -9.66 -4.25 -11.01
CA LEU A 104 -9.42 -4.15 -9.57
C LEU A 104 -9.72 -2.73 -9.07
N ARG A 105 -10.69 -2.58 -8.16
CA ARG A 105 -11.03 -1.28 -7.53
C ARG A 105 -10.42 -1.13 -6.15
N ARG A 106 -10.18 -2.23 -5.43
CA ARG A 106 -9.65 -2.23 -4.07
C ARG A 106 -8.68 -3.40 -3.85
N ILE A 107 -7.68 -3.25 -3.00
CA ILE A 107 -6.87 -4.40 -2.57
C ILE A 107 -7.59 -5.19 -1.46
N ILE A 108 -8.31 -4.52 -0.56
CA ILE A 108 -9.05 -5.16 0.54
C ILE A 108 -10.51 -4.69 0.51
N SER A 109 -11.47 -5.60 0.67
CA SER A 109 -12.90 -5.29 0.71
C SER A 109 -13.32 -4.61 2.02
N ASN A 110 -14.42 -3.84 1.96
CA ASN A 110 -15.01 -3.15 3.11
C ASN A 110 -16.22 -3.90 3.72
N GLU A 111 -16.56 -5.09 3.22
CA GLU A 111 -17.79 -5.79 3.61
C GLU A 111 -17.61 -6.58 4.90
N ASP A 112 -18.27 -6.10 5.96
CA ASP A 112 -19.17 -6.91 6.77
C ASP A 112 -20.60 -6.40 6.48
N ASN A 113 -21.47 -7.31 6.04
CA ASN A 113 -22.84 -7.00 5.62
C ASN A 113 -23.77 -6.83 6.83
N GLY A 114 -24.50 -5.71 6.86
CA GLY A 114 -25.81 -5.61 7.54
C GLY A 114 -25.79 -5.14 8.99
N ASN A 115 -26.31 -3.93 9.19
CA ASN A 115 -26.75 -3.32 10.45
C ASN A 115 -25.69 -2.96 11.50
N GLU A 116 -25.70 -1.66 11.83
CA GLU A 116 -25.40 -1.09 13.14
C GLU A 116 -24.11 -1.59 13.81
N ASP A 117 -22.95 -1.22 13.25
CA ASP A 117 -21.76 -0.80 14.03
C ASP A 117 -20.51 -0.68 13.13
N ILE A 118 -20.57 0.15 12.08
CA ILE A 118 -19.37 0.57 11.34
C ILE A 118 -18.33 1.20 12.32
N SER A 119 -18.83 1.79 13.41
CA SER A 119 -18.07 2.23 14.59
C SER A 119 -17.27 1.11 15.26
N GLN A 120 -17.84 -0.08 15.51
CA GLN A 120 -17.12 -1.15 16.22
C GLN A 120 -16.11 -1.90 15.33
N ALA A 121 -16.42 -2.10 14.03
CA ALA A 121 -15.48 -2.71 13.08
C ALA A 121 -14.26 -1.81 12.81
N LEU A 122 -14.45 -0.49 12.79
CA LEU A 122 -13.36 0.51 12.70
C LEU A 122 -12.63 0.70 14.04
N ASN A 123 -13.28 0.46 15.18
CA ASN A 123 -12.68 0.50 16.52
C ASN A 123 -11.80 -0.73 16.81
N ASN A 124 -12.03 -1.85 16.13
CA ASN A 124 -11.12 -2.99 16.14
C ASN A 124 -9.96 -2.71 15.20
N SER A 125 -9.05 -1.83 15.65
CA SER A 125 -7.74 -1.55 15.06
C SER A 125 -6.89 -2.82 15.01
N GLN A 126 -7.25 -3.77 14.14
CA GLN A 126 -6.52 -5.01 13.96
C GLN A 126 -5.44 -4.79 12.91
N SER A 127 -4.21 -5.16 13.28
CA SER A 127 -3.06 -5.11 12.39
C SER A 127 -3.32 -5.98 11.16
N MET A 128 -3.21 -5.38 9.98
CA MET A 128 -3.32 -6.09 8.70
C MET A 128 -2.04 -5.88 7.92
N LEU A 129 -1.52 -6.96 7.35
CA LEU A 129 -0.24 -6.95 6.63
C LEU A 129 0.93 -6.42 7.49
N PRO A 130 1.09 -6.82 8.77
CA PRO A 130 2.09 -6.26 9.70
C PRO A 130 3.54 -6.38 9.21
N ASN A 131 3.82 -7.37 8.35
CA ASN A 131 5.15 -7.66 7.84
C ASN A 131 5.40 -7.10 6.44
N LEU A 132 4.46 -6.34 5.87
CA LEU A 132 4.60 -5.83 4.51
C LEU A 132 5.78 -4.86 4.42
N LYS A 133 6.74 -5.19 3.57
CA LYS A 133 7.95 -4.40 3.28
C LYS A 133 7.86 -3.68 1.95
N LYS A 134 7.16 -4.25 0.96
CA LYS A 134 7.07 -3.72 -0.40
C LYS A 134 5.66 -3.80 -0.97
N LEU A 135 5.17 -2.66 -1.46
CA LEU A 135 3.91 -2.54 -2.18
C LEU A 135 4.15 -1.98 -3.58
N CYS A 136 3.84 -2.76 -4.61
CA CYS A 136 3.96 -2.36 -6.00
C CYS A 136 2.62 -2.50 -6.72
N ILE A 137 2.17 -1.42 -7.36
CA ILE A 137 0.89 -1.37 -8.09
C ILE A 137 1.11 -0.71 -9.44
N HIS A 138 1.08 -1.48 -10.51
CA HIS A 138 1.34 -0.99 -11.87
C HIS A 138 0.13 -1.23 -12.79
N TYR A 139 -0.22 -0.26 -13.63
CA TYR A 139 -1.25 -0.43 -14.68
C TYR A 139 -2.63 -0.90 -14.16
N CYS A 140 -3.07 -0.41 -13.00
CA CYS A 140 -4.38 -0.71 -12.41
C CYS A 140 -5.31 0.51 -12.53
N PRO A 141 -5.94 0.77 -13.69
CA PRO A 141 -6.63 2.03 -13.98
C PRO A 141 -7.87 2.31 -13.12
N LYS A 142 -8.61 1.27 -12.70
CA LYS A 142 -9.84 1.39 -11.88
C LYS A 142 -9.59 1.34 -10.37
N LEU A 143 -8.34 1.22 -9.93
CA LEU A 143 -8.03 1.12 -8.51
C LEU A 143 -8.28 2.48 -7.85
N GLU A 144 -9.24 2.56 -6.93
CA GLU A 144 -9.64 3.81 -6.27
C GLU A 144 -8.80 4.11 -5.02
N PHE A 145 -8.43 3.06 -4.29
CA PHE A 145 -7.65 3.10 -3.06
C PHE A 145 -6.58 1.99 -3.09
N GLY A 146 -5.37 2.28 -2.61
CA GLY A 146 -4.31 1.28 -2.46
C GLY A 146 -4.65 0.32 -1.32
N LEU A 147 -4.37 0.73 -0.09
CA LEU A 147 -4.73 0.01 1.14
C LEU A 147 -5.76 0.82 1.95
N PRO A 148 -6.64 0.17 2.73
CA PRO A 148 -7.52 0.86 3.66
C PRO A 148 -6.76 1.75 4.66
N SER A 149 -7.33 2.91 5.02
CA SER A 149 -6.73 3.81 6.01
C SER A 149 -6.64 3.21 7.42
N PHE A 150 -7.50 2.25 7.75
CA PHE A 150 -7.48 1.50 9.00
C PHE A 150 -6.44 0.37 9.05
N CYS A 151 -5.65 0.16 8.00
CA CYS A 151 -4.49 -0.74 8.10
C CYS A 151 -3.47 -0.14 9.08
N VAL A 152 -3.49 -0.63 10.32
CA VAL A 152 -2.50 -0.33 11.36
C VAL A 152 -1.35 -1.33 11.25
N GLY A 153 -0.13 -0.95 11.68
CA GLY A 153 1.00 -1.88 11.79
C GLY A 153 1.89 -1.99 10.54
N LEU A 154 1.77 -1.08 9.57
CA LEU A 154 2.64 -1.02 8.37
C LEU A 154 4.05 -0.46 8.67
N GLU A 155 4.57 -0.69 9.88
CA GLU A 155 5.84 -0.13 10.34
C GLU A 155 7.03 -0.69 9.57
N LYS A 156 6.91 -1.90 9.02
CA LYS A 156 7.96 -2.57 8.23
C LYS A 156 8.00 -2.14 6.77
N LEU A 157 7.04 -1.33 6.30
CA LEU A 157 6.95 -0.92 4.91
C LEU A 157 8.14 -0.02 4.53
N GLN A 158 8.89 -0.45 3.52
CA GLN A 158 10.13 0.19 3.05
C GLN A 158 9.98 0.79 1.66
N GLU A 159 9.15 0.19 0.81
CA GLU A 159 9.01 0.61 -0.58
C GLU A 159 7.54 0.66 -1.01
N ILE A 160 7.16 1.80 -1.58
CA ILE A 160 5.90 1.98 -2.30
C ILE A 160 6.25 2.43 -3.72
N ASP A 161 5.79 1.66 -4.72
CA ASP A 161 5.93 2.01 -6.13
C ASP A 161 4.60 1.85 -6.87
N ILE A 162 4.02 2.98 -7.29
CA ILE A 162 2.72 3.02 -7.96
C ILE A 162 2.88 3.72 -9.31
N PHE A 163 2.50 3.01 -10.37
CA PHE A 163 2.63 3.47 -11.74
C PHE A 163 1.34 3.27 -12.52
N LYS A 164 0.84 4.32 -13.19
CA LYS A 164 -0.33 4.24 -14.07
C LYS A 164 -1.58 3.62 -13.41
N ALA A 165 -1.97 4.15 -12.26
CA ALA A 165 -3.27 3.88 -11.62
C ALA A 165 -4.13 5.14 -11.69
N SER A 166 -4.94 5.28 -12.75
CA SER A 166 -5.59 6.54 -13.12
C SER A 166 -6.69 6.99 -12.17
N GLU A 167 -7.49 6.07 -11.61
CA GLU A 167 -8.58 6.39 -10.68
C GLU A 167 -8.13 6.47 -9.21
N LEU A 168 -6.85 6.18 -8.92
CA LEU A 168 -6.33 6.15 -7.56
C LEU A 168 -6.39 7.54 -6.93
N LYS A 169 -7.19 7.70 -5.87
CA LYS A 169 -7.35 8.96 -5.14
C LYS A 169 -6.40 9.06 -3.95
N TYR A 170 -6.20 7.94 -3.25
CA TYR A 170 -5.40 7.82 -2.04
C TYR A 170 -4.62 6.51 -2.03
N ILE A 171 -3.37 6.53 -1.58
CA ILE A 171 -2.61 5.29 -1.35
C ILE A 171 -3.18 4.56 -0.13
N PHE A 172 -3.41 5.31 0.95
CA PHE A 172 -4.03 4.85 2.17
C PHE A 172 -5.37 5.56 2.36
N GLY A 173 -6.48 4.87 2.15
CA GLY A 173 -7.81 5.45 2.21
C GLY A 173 -8.93 4.42 2.12
N ASN A 174 -10.11 4.79 2.59
CA ASN A 174 -11.36 4.06 2.40
C ASN A 174 -12.46 5.05 2.03
N GLU A 175 -13.70 4.59 1.87
CA GLU A 175 -14.86 5.44 1.51
C GLU A 175 -15.28 6.38 2.65
N TYR A 176 -15.03 5.97 3.91
CA TYR A 176 -15.44 6.66 5.12
C TYR A 176 -14.45 7.77 5.55
N GLN A 177 -14.92 8.75 6.31
CA GLN A 177 -14.14 9.93 6.72
C GLN A 177 -13.51 9.77 8.11
N ASN A 178 -12.85 8.64 8.39
CA ASN A 178 -12.14 8.50 9.65
C ASN A 178 -10.66 8.78 9.45
N GLU A 179 -10.17 9.81 10.14
CA GLU A 179 -8.76 10.15 10.22
C GLU A 179 -8.03 9.01 10.94
N ILE A 180 -7.39 8.13 10.17
CA ILE A 180 -6.55 7.08 10.74
C ILE A 180 -5.12 7.32 10.30
N GLN A 181 -4.24 7.34 11.31
CA GLN A 181 -2.85 7.69 11.16
C GLN A 181 -2.05 6.49 10.67
N THR A 182 -1.71 6.45 9.38
CA THR A 182 -0.71 5.49 8.88
C THR A 182 0.69 6.09 9.08
N LYS A 183 1.41 5.65 10.13
CA LYS A 183 2.83 5.95 10.31
C LYS A 183 3.66 4.95 9.50
N LEU A 184 4.65 5.43 8.74
CA LEU A 184 5.56 4.57 7.96
C LEU A 184 7.03 4.89 8.32
N PRO A 185 7.46 4.59 9.56
CA PRO A 185 8.77 4.99 10.07
C PRO A 185 9.96 4.44 9.26
N ASN A 186 9.80 3.27 8.64
CA ASN A 186 10.86 2.60 7.87
C ASN A 186 10.75 2.79 6.35
N LEU A 187 9.89 3.68 5.85
CA LEU A 187 9.75 3.93 4.42
C LEU A 187 11.04 4.54 3.87
N LYS A 188 11.65 3.88 2.87
CA LYS A 188 12.91 4.27 2.23
C LYS A 188 12.70 4.79 0.82
N SER A 189 11.72 4.27 0.09
CA SER A 189 11.46 4.63 -1.32
C SER A 189 9.96 4.85 -1.55
N LEU A 190 9.62 6.01 -2.11
CA LEU A 190 8.28 6.36 -2.57
C LEU A 190 8.31 6.79 -4.03
N LYS A 191 7.71 5.99 -4.92
CA LYS A 191 7.65 6.22 -6.37
C LYS A 191 6.21 6.31 -6.82
N LEU A 192 5.83 7.45 -7.37
CA LEU A 192 4.47 7.79 -7.77
C LEU A 192 4.52 8.38 -9.18
N GLN A 193 3.97 7.65 -10.14
CA GLN A 193 4.21 7.98 -11.55
C GLN A 193 2.93 7.81 -12.38
N ASN A 194 2.55 8.85 -13.12
CA ASN A 194 1.36 8.90 -13.97
C ASN A 194 0.05 8.59 -13.21
N LEU A 195 -0.20 9.30 -12.12
CA LEU A 195 -1.38 9.12 -11.26
C LEU A 195 -2.32 10.32 -11.40
N ALA A 196 -3.19 10.26 -12.41
CA ALA A 196 -4.01 11.39 -12.84
C ALA A 196 -4.98 11.92 -11.76
N ASN A 197 -5.48 11.04 -10.87
CA ASN A 197 -6.44 11.41 -9.84
C ASN A 197 -5.91 11.35 -8.40
N LEU A 198 -4.60 11.15 -8.19
CA LEU A 198 -4.04 11.07 -6.85
C LEU A 198 -4.13 12.45 -6.17
N ILE A 199 -4.82 12.53 -5.04
CA ILE A 199 -5.06 13.78 -4.30
C ILE A 199 -4.04 13.93 -3.16
N GLN A 200 -3.83 12.85 -2.40
CA GLN A 200 -2.91 12.78 -1.25
C GLN A 200 -2.52 11.32 -0.98
N ILE A 201 -1.48 11.12 -0.17
CA ILE A 201 -0.99 9.79 0.19
C ILE A 201 -1.93 9.09 1.18
N CYS A 202 -2.26 9.75 2.29
CA CYS A 202 -3.19 9.24 3.31
C CYS A 202 -4.42 10.13 3.40
N ARG A 203 -5.60 9.54 3.56
CA ARG A 203 -6.84 10.30 3.79
C ARG A 203 -6.86 10.87 5.20
N GLY A 204 -6.50 12.15 5.37
CA GLY A 204 -6.52 12.88 6.65
C GLY A 204 -5.45 13.96 6.74
N ASN A 205 -5.60 14.91 7.67
CA ASN A 205 -4.74 16.09 7.76
C ASN A 205 -3.46 15.89 8.61
N SER A 206 -3.14 14.64 8.98
CA SER A 206 -1.98 14.33 9.80
C SER A 206 -0.68 14.37 8.96
N GLN A 207 0.38 14.95 9.51
CA GLN A 207 1.67 14.98 8.83
C GLN A 207 2.23 13.54 8.75
N PRO A 208 2.56 13.03 7.55
CA PRO A 208 3.30 11.80 7.37
C PRO A 208 4.64 11.86 8.10
N TRP A 209 5.01 10.73 8.69
CA TRP A 209 6.26 10.56 9.40
C TRP A 209 7.08 9.47 8.70
N TRP A 210 8.08 9.89 7.91
CA TRP A 210 8.95 9.04 7.09
C TRP A 210 10.42 9.37 7.33
N PRO A 211 10.94 9.14 8.55
CA PRO A 211 12.30 9.51 8.93
C PRO A 211 13.38 8.74 8.17
N CYS A 212 13.03 7.64 7.49
CA CYS A 212 13.95 6.79 6.73
C CYS A 212 13.98 7.05 5.22
N LEU A 213 13.22 8.02 4.70
CA LEU A 213 13.01 8.18 3.27
C LEU A 213 14.29 8.66 2.57
N ARG A 214 14.72 7.90 1.56
CA ARG A 214 15.93 8.14 0.76
C ARG A 214 15.61 8.47 -0.69
N GLU A 215 14.60 7.83 -1.27
CA GLU A 215 14.18 8.03 -2.65
C GLU A 215 12.73 8.54 -2.70
N LEU A 216 12.54 9.70 -3.33
CA LEU A 216 11.22 10.29 -3.59
C LEU A 216 11.08 10.64 -5.06
N ARG A 217 10.18 9.96 -5.76
CA ARG A 217 9.90 10.20 -7.18
C ARG A 217 8.41 10.45 -7.35
N CYS A 218 8.06 11.64 -7.84
CA CYS A 218 6.69 12.00 -8.18
C CYS A 218 6.63 12.61 -9.59
N VAL A 219 6.09 11.87 -10.54
CA VAL A 219 6.09 12.25 -11.96
C VAL A 219 4.67 12.20 -12.49
N ASN A 220 4.17 13.29 -13.07
CA ASN A 220 2.86 13.37 -13.70
C ASN A 220 1.70 12.97 -12.75
N CYS A 221 1.63 13.64 -11.59
CA CYS A 221 0.55 13.49 -10.60
C CYS A 221 -0.19 14.83 -10.43
N PRO A 222 -0.99 15.27 -11.42
CA PRO A 222 -1.46 16.66 -11.53
C PRO A 222 -2.42 17.10 -10.43
N LYS A 223 -3.16 16.16 -9.81
CA LYS A 223 -4.09 16.47 -8.69
C LYS A 223 -3.45 16.36 -7.32
N LEU A 224 -2.18 15.95 -7.23
CA LEU A 224 -1.50 15.80 -5.96
C LEU A 224 -1.26 17.19 -5.38
N SER A 225 -1.81 17.45 -4.19
CA SER A 225 -1.75 18.80 -3.61
C SER A 225 -0.31 19.23 -3.32
N THR A 226 -0.01 20.51 -3.57
CA THR A 226 1.30 21.10 -3.26
C THR A 226 1.61 21.05 -1.77
N SER A 227 0.58 21.09 -0.91
CA SER A 227 0.72 20.86 0.53
C SER A 227 1.19 19.44 0.84
N CYS A 228 0.68 18.41 0.15
CA CYS A 228 1.17 17.05 0.27
C CYS A 228 2.64 16.96 -0.13
N VAL A 229 3.03 17.53 -1.27
CA VAL A 229 4.43 17.58 -1.72
C VAL A 229 5.35 18.24 -0.68
N ASN A 230 4.97 19.40 -0.16
CA ASN A 230 5.72 20.09 0.90
C ASN A 230 5.87 19.24 2.16
N VAL A 231 4.84 18.50 2.51
CA VAL A 231 4.81 17.63 3.68
C VAL A 231 5.70 16.40 3.46
N MET A 232 5.73 15.82 2.25
CA MET A 232 6.66 14.73 1.88
C MET A 232 8.12 15.17 1.95
N VAL A 233 8.42 16.42 1.59
CA VAL A 233 9.77 16.99 1.69
C VAL A 233 10.11 17.42 3.12
N ARG A 234 9.15 17.86 3.93
CA ARG A 234 9.40 18.22 5.34
C ARG A 234 9.55 17.01 6.25
N SER A 235 8.86 15.91 5.98
CA SER A 235 8.94 14.69 6.78
C SER A 235 10.34 14.08 6.81
N THR A 236 11.17 14.39 5.81
CA THR A 236 12.58 14.01 5.74
C THR A 236 13.53 15.00 6.44
N MET A 237 13.04 16.19 6.80
CA MET A 237 13.86 17.31 7.30
C MET A 237 13.78 17.53 8.82
N ARG A 238 12.75 16.98 9.50
CA ARG A 238 12.46 17.24 10.93
C ARG A 238 13.50 16.71 11.94
N GLN A 239 14.69 16.33 11.50
CA GLN A 239 15.72 15.67 12.32
C GLN A 239 16.99 16.52 12.56
N GLN A 240 17.08 17.79 12.14
CA GLN A 240 18.28 18.59 12.41
C GLN A 240 18.25 19.44 13.70
N HIS A 241 17.09 19.75 14.31
CA HIS A 241 17.05 20.72 15.42
C HIS A 241 16.04 20.45 16.54
N LEU A 242 16.14 19.31 17.24
CA LEU A 242 15.41 19.11 18.52
C LEU A 242 16.29 18.82 19.74
N HIS A 243 17.61 18.96 19.65
CA HIS A 243 18.50 18.94 20.83
C HIS A 243 19.38 20.18 20.91
N LYS A 244 18.80 21.31 21.33
CA LYS A 244 19.51 22.30 22.16
C LYS A 244 18.55 22.83 23.22
N GLY A 245 18.42 22.05 24.28
CA GLY A 245 17.67 22.41 25.47
C GLY A 245 17.71 21.27 26.48
N VAL A 246 18.58 21.43 27.48
CA VAL A 246 18.75 20.62 28.69
C VAL A 246 19.67 19.38 28.57
N SER A 247 20.52 19.28 29.58
CA SER A 247 21.77 18.56 29.72
C SER A 247 21.67 17.29 30.57
N LEU A 248 22.64 16.38 30.35
CA LEU A 248 23.07 15.23 31.19
C LEU A 248 22.13 14.01 31.24
N GLU A 249 22.37 13.01 30.39
CA GLU A 249 23.14 11.78 30.66
C GLU A 249 23.05 10.85 29.43
N GLU A 250 24.14 10.10 29.20
CA GLU A 250 24.34 9.22 28.07
C GLU A 250 23.36 8.04 28.08
N ASP A 251 22.65 7.82 26.98
CA ASP A 251 22.33 6.45 26.57
C ASP A 251 22.34 6.31 25.04
N GLN A 252 22.94 5.22 24.58
CA GLN A 252 23.33 4.97 23.20
C GLN A 252 22.10 4.62 22.36
N GLY A 253 21.65 5.55 21.51
CA GLY A 253 20.55 5.32 20.57
C GLY A 253 20.81 6.01 19.23
N LYS A 254 21.34 5.27 18.26
CA LYS A 254 21.59 5.67 16.86
C LYS A 254 20.53 6.64 16.30
N HIS A 255 20.88 7.92 16.20
CA HIS A 255 20.20 8.87 15.33
C HIS A 255 20.44 8.45 13.86
N LEU A 256 19.60 7.55 13.35
CA LEU A 256 19.49 7.28 11.91
C LEU A 256 18.77 8.46 11.26
N ALA A 257 19.46 9.59 11.09
CA ALA A 257 18.99 10.67 10.25
C ALA A 257 19.08 10.20 8.79
N ALA A 258 17.97 9.82 8.16
CA ALA A 258 18.01 9.55 6.73
C ALA A 258 18.20 10.85 5.96
N LYS A 259 19.16 10.83 5.05
CA LYS A 259 19.38 11.88 4.07
C LYS A 259 18.58 11.48 2.82
N LEU A 260 17.75 12.37 2.29
CA LEU A 260 17.20 12.18 0.95
C LEU A 260 18.38 12.07 -0.03
N GLU A 261 18.49 10.94 -0.71
CA GLU A 261 19.55 10.62 -1.66
C GLU A 261 19.11 10.96 -3.08
N GLN A 262 17.83 10.75 -3.40
CA GLN A 262 17.28 10.94 -4.75
C GLN A 262 15.90 11.57 -4.68
N VAL A 263 15.72 12.68 -5.41
CA VAL A 263 14.44 13.37 -5.53
C VAL A 263 14.16 13.70 -6.99
N GLU A 264 12.97 13.33 -7.47
CA GLU A 264 12.50 13.68 -8.80
C GLU A 264 11.05 14.14 -8.76
N PHE A 265 10.81 15.38 -9.20
CA PHE A 265 9.46 15.93 -9.40
C PHE A 265 9.30 16.36 -10.85
N ARG A 266 8.24 15.90 -11.53
CA ARG A 266 7.87 16.35 -12.89
C ARG A 266 6.38 16.60 -12.99
N GLY A 267 5.99 17.67 -13.69
CA GLY A 267 4.59 18.02 -13.94
C GLY A 267 3.90 18.81 -12.83
N PHE A 268 4.65 19.46 -11.95
CA PHE A 268 4.14 20.32 -10.86
C PHE A 268 4.37 21.81 -11.18
N SER A 269 3.58 22.40 -12.06
CA SER A 269 3.76 23.81 -12.51
C SER A 269 3.59 24.83 -11.38
N GLU A 270 2.74 24.55 -10.40
CA GLU A 270 2.42 25.45 -9.29
C GLU A 270 3.40 25.35 -8.11
N LEU A 271 4.37 24.43 -8.16
CA LEU A 271 5.30 24.23 -7.05
C LEU A 271 6.34 25.36 -7.03
N ARG A 272 6.18 26.29 -6.09
CA ARG A 272 7.05 27.48 -6.00
C ARG A 272 8.41 27.22 -5.36
N PHE A 273 8.47 26.27 -4.43
CA PHE A 273 9.68 25.96 -3.69
C PHE A 273 9.74 24.45 -3.45
N ILE A 274 10.88 23.83 -3.78
CA ILE A 274 11.19 22.45 -3.37
C ILE A 274 11.80 22.48 -1.96
N TRP A 275 12.52 23.55 -1.63
CA TRP A 275 13.18 23.78 -0.36
C TRP A 275 12.82 25.17 0.15
N SER A 276 12.52 25.26 1.44
CA SER A 276 12.41 26.52 2.16
C SER A 276 13.18 26.36 3.47
N ASP A 277 14.18 27.20 3.70
CA ASP A 277 14.94 27.21 4.94
C ASP A 277 13.98 27.39 6.14
N PRO A 278 13.94 26.47 7.12
CA PRO A 278 13.11 26.65 8.31
C PRO A 278 13.50 27.86 9.17
N THR A 279 14.69 28.45 8.96
CA THR A 279 15.13 29.68 9.63
C THR A 279 14.68 30.96 8.92
N ASN A 280 14.09 30.88 7.73
CA ASN A 280 13.65 32.06 6.99
C ASN A 280 12.33 32.60 7.55
N ARG A 281 12.41 33.24 8.72
CA ARG A 281 11.44 34.23 9.18
C ARG A 281 11.61 35.51 8.34
N GLN A 282 11.24 35.45 7.07
CA GLN A 282 10.87 36.65 6.33
C GLN A 282 9.54 36.41 5.64
N ILE A 283 8.48 36.50 6.45
CA ILE A 283 7.28 37.19 5.99
C ILE A 283 7.70 38.66 5.87
N LEU A 284 7.95 39.12 4.66
CA LEU A 284 7.73 40.52 4.33
C LEU A 284 6.82 40.55 3.12
N SER A 285 5.58 40.91 3.43
CA SER A 285 4.56 41.42 2.54
C SER A 285 5.09 42.56 1.67
N LEU A 286 4.69 42.57 0.40
CA LEU A 286 4.15 43.75 -0.27
C LEU A 286 2.83 43.34 -0.90
#